data_AF-A0A917T5N6-F1
#
_entry.id   AF-A0A917T5N6-F1
#
_cell.length_a   1.000
_cell.length_b   1.000
_cell.length_c   1.000
_cell.angle_alpha   90.00
_cell.angle_beta   90.00
_cell.angle_gamma   90.00
#
_symmetry.space_group_name_H-M   'P 1'
#
loop_
_entity.id
_entity.type
_entity.pdbx_description
1 polymer ?
#
loop_
_entity_poly.entity_id
_entity_poly.type
_entity_poly.pdbx_seq_one_letter_code
_entity_poly.pdbx_strand_id
1 'polypeptide(L)'
;MNGTTITKALTVALAGFGGLIGASAAAAAVSEAPTVAYVRDGVIYSHDGTREVRLTEDEVNARPRFSPDGRRLAYLHNDTVWVMHADGSGKRQVSDRTAGGPSWSPDGRWIAYAALSCTGGPGVYRVSAEGGESAVLFPASCRDQALPEVAYITDTAVEDPAPTLADRLRTDDAVAWSPDGTQIAFRGGECESIADNCLSIGTVATGRERAIDVYGGGGNGTSGFGVVPAWRADGKKVAWTTYTTDGTAVGVTEADATGANRHRVGAADDREMVYAGARTGLLTAAHQGHSWVTKVDLATGKRTPLVRGSQPTVLR
;
A
#
# COMPACT_ATOMS: atom_id res chain seq x y z
N MET A 1 -11.40 75.44 -24.85
CA MET A 1 -12.41 74.60 -24.20
C MET A 1 -11.77 73.24 -23.98
N ASN A 2 -11.62 72.87 -22.70
CA ASN A 2 -11.37 71.57 -22.05
C ASN A 2 -10.74 70.44 -22.90
N GLY A 3 -9.61 69.80 -22.55
CA GLY A 3 -8.77 69.87 -21.36
C GLY A 3 -7.83 68.65 -21.30
N THR A 4 -6.56 68.91 -20.95
CA THR A 4 -5.67 68.16 -20.02
C THR A 4 -5.30 66.70 -20.35
N THR A 5 -4.05 66.20 -20.26
CA THR A 5 -3.06 66.27 -19.14
C THR A 5 -1.71 65.69 -19.63
N ILE A 6 -0.63 66.47 -19.74
CA ILE A 6 0.53 66.69 -18.82
C ILE A 6 1.18 65.43 -18.21
N THR A 7 2.35 65.10 -18.77
CA THR A 7 3.41 64.23 -18.23
C THR A 7 4.28 65.03 -17.25
N LYS A 8 4.65 64.46 -16.10
CA LYS A 8 5.81 64.94 -15.32
C LYS A 8 6.54 63.78 -14.65
N ALA A 9 7.79 63.60 -15.05
CA ALA A 9 8.79 62.78 -14.40
C ALA A 9 9.37 63.51 -13.19
N LEU A 10 9.78 62.76 -12.16
CA LEU A 10 10.63 63.27 -11.09
C LEU A 10 11.71 62.23 -10.74
N THR A 11 12.95 62.70 -10.69
CA THR A 11 14.15 61.92 -10.39
C THR A 11 14.67 62.30 -9.00
N VAL A 12 14.77 61.29 -8.13
CA VAL A 12 15.78 60.96 -7.09
C VAL A 12 16.20 62.00 -6.03
N ALA A 13 16.17 61.55 -4.76
CA ALA A 13 17.25 61.76 -3.79
C ALA A 13 17.28 60.61 -2.76
N LEU A 14 18.46 59.99 -2.56
CA LEU A 14 18.76 59.06 -1.46
C LEU A 14 19.33 59.83 -0.26
N ALA A 15 18.93 59.46 0.96
CA ALA A 15 19.84 59.17 2.09
C ALA A 15 19.03 58.93 3.39
N GLY A 16 19.41 57.90 4.16
CA GLY A 16 18.95 57.74 5.55
C GLY A 16 19.09 56.32 6.08
N PHE A 17 20.23 56.02 6.71
CA PHE A 17 20.43 54.83 7.55
C PHE A 17 19.62 54.97 8.85
N GLY A 18 18.77 54.00 9.15
CA GLY A 18 18.08 53.85 10.43
C GLY A 18 17.58 52.42 10.56
N GLY A 19 18.15 51.66 11.49
CA GLY A 19 17.89 50.23 11.64
C GLY A 19 16.44 49.91 11.99
N LEU A 20 15.92 48.87 11.37
CA LEU A 20 14.83 48.06 11.89
C LEU A 20 15.27 46.60 11.77
N ILE A 21 15.41 45.96 12.93
CA ILE A 21 15.56 44.52 13.06
C ILE A 21 14.26 43.93 12.52
N GLY A 22 14.24 43.60 11.24
CA GLY A 22 13.17 42.80 10.66
C GLY A 22 13.33 41.39 11.19
N ALA A 23 12.54 41.04 12.20
CA ALA A 23 12.32 39.65 12.56
C ALA A 23 11.83 38.94 11.30
N SER A 24 12.71 38.14 10.70
CA SER A 24 12.29 37.14 9.72
C SER A 24 11.39 36.17 10.48
N ALA A 25 10.08 36.38 10.37
CA ALA A 25 9.13 35.34 10.63
C ALA A 25 9.41 34.27 9.57
N ALA A 26 10.27 33.30 9.92
CA ALA A 26 10.28 32.04 9.24
C ALA A 26 8.86 31.52 9.34
N ALA A 27 8.09 31.65 8.27
CA ALA A 27 6.87 30.89 8.09
C ALA A 27 7.33 29.44 8.17
N ALA A 28 7.17 28.83 9.34
CA ALA A 28 7.30 27.40 9.47
C ALA A 28 6.32 26.83 8.45
N ALA A 29 6.85 26.27 7.36
CA ALA A 29 6.05 25.51 6.43
C ALA A 29 5.34 24.46 7.29
N VAL A 30 4.03 24.65 7.49
CA VAL A 30 3.19 23.60 8.05
C VAL A 30 3.18 22.56 6.95
N SER A 31 4.13 21.64 7.02
CA SER A 31 4.03 20.35 6.37
C SER A 31 2.80 19.72 6.99
N GLU A 32 1.62 19.94 6.40
CA GLU A 32 0.43 19.16 6.73
C GLU A 32 0.86 17.70 6.68
N ALA A 33 0.72 17.01 7.82
CA ALA A 33 1.03 15.60 7.86
C ALA A 33 0.17 14.93 6.78
N PRO A 34 0.71 13.98 6.01
CA PRO A 34 -0.08 13.38 4.95
C PRO A 34 -1.30 12.71 5.57
N THR A 35 -2.46 12.83 4.93
CA THR A 35 -3.65 12.11 5.39
C THR A 35 -3.40 10.61 5.26
N VAL A 36 -3.60 9.88 6.35
CA VAL A 36 -3.40 8.44 6.42
C VAL A 36 -4.72 7.76 6.72
N ALA A 37 -5.00 6.63 6.06
CA ALA A 37 -6.04 5.70 6.50
C ALA A 37 -5.40 4.40 6.98
N TYR A 38 -6.02 3.78 7.98
CA TYR A 38 -5.50 2.59 8.68
C TYR A 38 -6.63 1.81 9.34
N VAL A 39 -6.28 0.63 9.82
CA VAL A 39 -7.19 -0.27 10.53
C VAL A 39 -6.85 -0.26 12.01
N ARG A 40 -7.87 -0.21 12.86
CA ARG A 40 -7.76 -0.46 14.30
C ARG A 40 -8.93 -1.35 14.70
N ASP A 41 -8.63 -2.53 15.20
CA ASP A 41 -9.63 -3.49 15.68
C ASP A 41 -10.72 -3.77 14.61
N GLY A 42 -10.30 -3.96 13.35
CA GLY A 42 -11.20 -4.24 12.21
C GLY A 42 -11.99 -3.04 11.66
N VAL A 43 -11.84 -1.87 12.26
CA VAL A 43 -12.48 -0.62 11.83
C VAL A 43 -11.49 0.24 11.04
N ILE A 44 -11.95 0.89 9.96
CA ILE A 44 -11.13 1.81 9.18
C ILE A 44 -11.29 3.24 9.72
N TYR A 45 -10.15 3.90 9.92
CA TYR A 45 -10.05 5.30 10.31
C TYR A 45 -9.22 6.08 9.28
N SER A 46 -9.42 7.39 9.22
CA SER A 46 -8.50 8.35 8.61
C SER A 46 -7.98 9.35 9.63
N HIS A 47 -6.79 9.89 9.38
CA HIS A 47 -6.15 10.90 10.24
C HIS A 47 -5.36 11.89 9.38
N ASP A 48 -5.67 13.18 9.51
CA ASP A 48 -5.04 14.28 8.74
C ASP A 48 -3.81 14.93 9.43
N GLY A 49 -3.44 14.42 10.60
CA GLY A 49 -2.38 14.97 11.45
C GLY A 49 -2.91 15.74 12.66
N THR A 50 -4.17 16.16 12.61
CA THR A 50 -4.84 16.91 13.68
C THR A 50 -6.10 16.23 14.19
N ARG A 51 -6.82 15.52 13.32
CA ARG A 51 -8.11 14.90 13.61
C ARG A 51 -8.16 13.48 13.08
N GLU A 52 -8.62 12.57 13.95
CA GLU A 52 -9.03 11.21 13.59
C GLU A 52 -10.52 11.20 13.21
N VAL A 53 -10.86 10.48 12.14
CA VAL A 53 -12.23 10.24 11.69
C VAL A 53 -12.44 8.74 11.50
N ARG A 54 -13.52 8.22 12.08
CA ARG A 54 -13.97 6.83 11.86
C ARG A 54 -14.72 6.74 10.54
N LEU A 55 -14.34 5.81 9.66
CA LEU A 55 -14.93 5.66 8.32
C LEU A 55 -15.89 4.45 8.21
N THR A 56 -15.72 3.42 9.04
CA THR A 56 -16.60 2.25 9.10
C THR A 56 -17.14 2.02 10.51
N GLU A 57 -18.29 1.36 10.63
CA GLU A 57 -18.95 1.11 11.92
C GLU A 57 -18.78 -0.32 12.43
N ASP A 58 -18.35 -1.24 11.55
CA ASP A 58 -18.14 -2.66 11.82
C ASP A 58 -16.65 -3.03 11.88
N GLU A 59 -16.36 -4.23 12.38
CA GLU A 59 -15.02 -4.69 12.76
C GLU A 59 -14.47 -5.78 11.80
N VAL A 60 -15.00 -5.84 10.57
CA VAL A 60 -14.66 -6.85 9.56
C VAL A 60 -13.97 -6.26 8.34
N ASN A 61 -13.21 -5.17 8.54
CA ASN A 61 -12.55 -4.43 7.47
C ASN A 61 -11.03 -4.53 7.52
N ALA A 62 -10.40 -4.56 6.35
CA ALA A 62 -8.96 -4.62 6.21
C ALA A 62 -8.44 -3.90 4.96
N ARG A 63 -7.12 -3.72 4.89
CA ARG A 63 -6.35 -3.30 3.70
C ARG A 63 -6.91 -2.07 2.97
N PRO A 64 -7.20 -0.93 3.65
CA PRO A 64 -7.62 0.28 2.97
C PRO A 64 -6.52 0.77 2.01
N ARG A 65 -6.92 1.28 0.84
CA ARG A 65 -6.05 1.91 -0.16
C ARG A 65 -6.74 3.12 -0.78
N PHE A 66 -6.13 4.29 -0.66
CA PHE A 66 -6.62 5.48 -1.34
C PHE A 66 -6.54 5.29 -2.86
N SER A 67 -7.54 5.81 -3.57
CA SER A 67 -7.46 5.98 -5.02
C SER A 67 -6.38 7.02 -5.37
N PRO A 68 -5.83 6.99 -6.60
CA PRO A 68 -4.79 7.92 -7.01
C PRO A 68 -5.20 9.40 -6.93
N ASP A 69 -6.50 9.69 -7.12
CA ASP A 69 -7.08 11.03 -6.99
C ASP A 69 -7.48 11.38 -5.54
N GLY A 70 -7.32 10.44 -4.61
CA GLY A 70 -7.62 10.65 -3.20
C GLY A 70 -9.10 10.69 -2.81
N ARG A 71 -10.01 10.56 -3.78
CA ARG A 71 -11.45 10.74 -3.54
C ARG A 71 -12.15 9.51 -2.98
N ARG A 72 -11.52 8.35 -3.10
CA ARG A 72 -12.08 7.06 -2.72
C ARG A 72 -11.08 6.20 -1.96
N LEU A 73 -11.61 5.23 -1.24
CA LEU A 73 -10.88 4.14 -0.60
C LEU A 73 -11.40 2.82 -1.15
N ALA A 74 -10.50 1.95 -1.61
CA ALA A 74 -10.78 0.53 -1.77
C ALA A 74 -10.35 -0.19 -0.49
N TYR A 75 -11.11 -1.19 -0.04
CA TYR A 75 -10.84 -1.92 1.18
C TYR A 75 -11.45 -3.32 1.10
N LEU A 76 -11.03 -4.22 2.00
CA LEU A 76 -11.68 -5.50 2.20
C LEU A 76 -12.78 -5.35 3.24
N HIS A 77 -13.95 -5.94 2.96
CA HIS A 77 -15.05 -6.09 3.90
C HIS A 77 -15.64 -7.50 3.72
N ASN A 78 -15.62 -8.32 4.78
CA ASN A 78 -15.98 -9.74 4.72
C ASN A 78 -15.33 -10.45 3.51
N ASP A 79 -14.00 -10.27 3.39
CA ASP A 79 -13.16 -10.84 2.34
C ASP A 79 -13.55 -10.51 0.89
N THR A 80 -14.32 -9.44 0.66
CA THR A 80 -14.60 -8.94 -0.69
C THR A 80 -14.10 -7.51 -0.84
N VAL A 81 -13.84 -7.07 -2.07
CA VAL A 81 -13.40 -5.69 -2.32
C VAL A 81 -14.61 -4.78 -2.32
N TRP A 82 -14.52 -3.73 -1.49
CA TRP A 82 -15.47 -2.64 -1.40
C TRP A 82 -14.80 -1.32 -1.71
N VAL A 83 -15.61 -0.34 -2.14
CA VAL A 83 -15.20 1.03 -2.36
C VAL A 83 -16.10 1.97 -1.57
N MET A 84 -15.51 3.02 -1.02
CA MET A 84 -16.22 4.14 -0.38
C MET A 84 -15.59 5.47 -0.76
N HIS A 85 -16.29 6.57 -0.54
CA HIS A 85 -15.71 7.90 -0.59
C HIS A 85 -14.70 8.08 0.56
N ALA A 86 -13.74 9.01 0.40
CA ALA A 86 -12.72 9.27 1.41
C ALA A 86 -13.28 9.76 2.76
N ASP A 87 -14.52 10.28 2.78
CA ASP A 87 -15.26 10.64 3.98
C ASP A 87 -16.01 9.47 4.64
N GLY A 88 -15.93 8.27 4.05
CA GLY A 88 -16.59 7.05 4.53
C GLY A 88 -18.00 6.82 3.97
N SER A 89 -18.55 7.74 3.19
CA SER A 89 -19.88 7.57 2.57
C SER A 89 -19.84 6.69 1.31
N GLY A 90 -21.00 6.28 0.79
CA GLY A 90 -21.10 5.60 -0.51
C GLY A 90 -20.46 4.21 -0.59
N LYS A 91 -20.43 3.47 0.53
CA LYS A 91 -19.89 2.10 0.60
C LYS A 91 -20.62 1.17 -0.37
N ARG A 92 -19.89 0.49 -1.25
CA ARG A 92 -20.43 -0.54 -2.15
C ARG A 92 -19.41 -1.63 -2.45
N GLN A 93 -19.88 -2.87 -2.55
CA GLN A 93 -19.08 -3.99 -3.03
C GLN A 93 -18.76 -3.79 -4.52
N VAL A 94 -17.54 -4.17 -4.93
CA VAL A 94 -17.11 -4.10 -6.33
C VAL A 94 -16.66 -5.44 -6.89
N SER A 95 -16.07 -6.32 -6.08
CA SER A 95 -15.70 -7.66 -6.54
C SER A 95 -16.87 -8.64 -6.40
N ASP A 96 -16.90 -9.63 -7.28
CA ASP A 96 -17.86 -10.74 -7.33
C ASP A 96 -17.36 -12.01 -6.62
N ARG A 97 -16.17 -11.95 -6.00
CA ARG A 97 -15.53 -13.08 -5.32
C ARG A 97 -14.67 -12.63 -4.15
N THR A 98 -14.32 -13.63 -3.32
CA THR A 98 -13.36 -13.49 -2.23
C THR A 98 -12.01 -12.96 -2.73
N ALA A 99 -11.44 -12.03 -1.98
CA ALA A 99 -10.35 -11.18 -2.37
C ALA A 99 -9.33 -10.99 -1.23
N GLY A 100 -8.06 -11.04 -1.59
CA GLY A 100 -6.95 -10.49 -0.82
C GLY A 100 -6.75 -8.99 -1.10
N GLY A 101 -5.79 -8.37 -0.42
CA GLY A 101 -5.64 -6.91 -0.33
C GLY A 101 -5.67 -6.17 -1.69
N PRO A 102 -6.57 -5.18 -1.86
CA PRO A 102 -6.76 -4.49 -3.13
C PRO A 102 -5.65 -3.49 -3.45
N SER A 103 -5.55 -3.08 -4.70
CA SER A 103 -4.69 -1.99 -5.19
C SER A 103 -5.31 -1.29 -6.39
N TRP A 104 -5.32 0.04 -6.39
CA TRP A 104 -5.82 0.83 -7.50
C TRP A 104 -4.84 0.85 -8.66
N SER A 105 -5.35 0.78 -9.89
CA SER A 105 -4.60 1.23 -11.06
C SER A 105 -4.33 2.73 -10.97
N PRO A 106 -3.23 3.24 -11.54
CA PRO A 106 -2.87 4.66 -11.44
C PRO A 106 -3.86 5.61 -12.13
N ASP A 107 -4.65 5.09 -13.07
CA ASP A 107 -5.73 5.84 -13.72
C ASP A 107 -7.04 5.83 -12.91
N GLY A 108 -7.09 5.12 -11.77
CA GLY A 108 -8.24 5.03 -10.88
C GLY A 108 -9.45 4.27 -11.45
N ARG A 109 -9.32 3.61 -12.62
CA ARG A 109 -10.42 2.91 -13.28
C ARG A 109 -10.58 1.46 -12.84
N TRP A 110 -9.50 0.85 -12.35
CA TRP A 110 -9.46 -0.56 -11.99
C TRP A 110 -8.94 -0.74 -10.58
N ILE A 111 -9.37 -1.83 -9.95
CA ILE A 111 -8.82 -2.34 -8.70
C ILE A 111 -8.33 -3.75 -8.97
N ALA A 112 -7.04 -3.99 -8.75
CA ALA A 112 -6.51 -5.35 -8.71
C ALA A 112 -6.57 -5.91 -7.29
N TYR A 113 -6.71 -7.22 -7.17
CA TYR A 113 -6.73 -7.91 -5.90
C TYR A 113 -6.30 -9.37 -6.10
N ALA A 114 -5.85 -10.04 -5.04
CA ALA A 114 -5.51 -11.46 -5.10
C ALA A 114 -6.76 -12.32 -4.94
N ALA A 115 -6.86 -13.44 -5.65
CA ALA A 115 -7.88 -14.46 -5.36
C ALA A 115 -7.41 -15.83 -5.86
N LEU A 116 -8.14 -16.89 -5.51
CA LEU A 116 -7.79 -18.24 -5.93
C LEU A 116 -7.84 -18.34 -7.46
N SER A 117 -6.77 -18.84 -8.05
CA SER A 117 -6.67 -19.07 -9.48
C SER A 117 -7.19 -20.47 -9.88
N CYS A 118 -7.30 -20.72 -11.18
CA CYS A 118 -7.67 -22.04 -11.71
C CYS A 118 -6.67 -23.15 -11.39
N THR A 119 -5.45 -22.83 -10.94
CA THR A 119 -4.45 -23.82 -10.53
C THR A 119 -4.54 -24.18 -9.05
N GLY A 120 -5.46 -23.55 -8.30
CA GLY A 120 -5.57 -23.70 -6.84
C GLY A 120 -4.55 -22.89 -6.03
N GLY A 121 -3.65 -22.15 -6.70
CA GLY A 121 -2.73 -21.19 -6.06
C GLY A 121 -3.23 -19.75 -6.11
N PRO A 122 -2.49 -18.80 -5.52
CA PRO A 122 -2.81 -17.37 -5.59
C PRO A 122 -2.77 -16.88 -7.03
N GLY A 123 -3.82 -16.18 -7.45
CA GLY A 123 -3.91 -15.45 -8.70
C GLY A 123 -4.22 -13.97 -8.46
N VAL A 124 -4.16 -13.20 -9.53
CA VAL A 124 -4.47 -11.77 -9.51
C VAL A 124 -5.61 -11.48 -10.46
N TYR A 125 -6.58 -10.76 -9.96
CA TYR A 125 -7.76 -10.33 -10.68
C TYR A 125 -7.77 -8.82 -10.77
N ARG A 126 -8.55 -8.29 -11.71
CA ARG A 126 -8.98 -6.90 -11.72
C ARG A 126 -10.49 -6.81 -11.80
N VAL A 127 -11.04 -5.78 -11.19
CA VAL A 127 -12.43 -5.38 -11.33
C VAL A 127 -12.51 -3.88 -11.60
N SER A 128 -13.57 -3.46 -12.30
CA SER A 128 -13.86 -2.03 -12.48
C SER A 128 -14.00 -1.38 -11.10
N ALA A 129 -13.52 -0.15 -10.96
CA ALA A 129 -13.76 0.65 -9.76
C ALA A 129 -15.26 0.89 -9.50
N GLU A 130 -16.09 0.79 -10.55
CA GLU A 130 -17.56 0.86 -10.46
C GLU A 130 -18.22 -0.48 -10.13
N GLY A 131 -17.43 -1.55 -9.99
CA GLY A 131 -17.91 -2.92 -9.78
C GLY A 131 -18.23 -3.64 -11.09
N GLY A 132 -18.53 -4.92 -10.97
CA GLY A 132 -18.86 -5.80 -12.08
C GLY A 132 -18.09 -7.10 -12.05
N GLU A 133 -18.06 -7.80 -13.17
CA GLU A 133 -17.36 -9.07 -13.32
C GLU A 133 -15.85 -8.88 -13.23
N SER A 134 -15.20 -9.77 -12.48
CA SER A 134 -13.77 -9.73 -12.27
C SER A 134 -13.02 -10.52 -13.35
N ALA A 135 -12.00 -9.90 -13.93
CA ALA A 135 -11.16 -10.51 -14.97
C ALA A 135 -9.82 -10.99 -14.40
N VAL A 136 -9.40 -12.19 -14.78
CA VAL A 136 -8.08 -12.74 -14.44
C VAL A 136 -6.97 -11.94 -15.14
N LEU A 137 -6.01 -11.45 -14.38
CA LEU A 137 -4.74 -10.92 -14.91
C LEU A 137 -3.66 -11.99 -14.92
N PHE A 138 -3.50 -12.69 -13.79
CA PHE A 138 -2.47 -13.71 -13.57
C PHE A 138 -3.02 -14.94 -12.82
N PRO A 139 -2.62 -16.17 -13.20
CA PRO A 139 -1.82 -16.46 -14.38
C PRO A 139 -2.64 -16.33 -15.66
N ALA A 140 -1.98 -15.97 -16.76
CA ALA A 140 -2.64 -15.75 -18.04
C ALA A 140 -3.38 -17.01 -18.56
N SER A 141 -2.90 -18.20 -18.19
CA SER A 141 -3.50 -19.49 -18.50
C SER A 141 -4.89 -19.69 -17.90
N CYS A 142 -5.25 -18.94 -16.84
CA CYS A 142 -6.57 -19.05 -16.20
C CYS A 142 -7.65 -18.15 -16.81
N ARG A 143 -7.34 -17.33 -17.83
CA ARG A 143 -8.30 -16.36 -18.39
C ARG A 143 -9.54 -16.99 -19.03
N ASP A 144 -9.36 -18.18 -19.62
CA ASP A 144 -10.42 -18.92 -20.31
C ASP A 144 -10.80 -20.22 -19.58
N GLN A 145 -10.47 -20.31 -18.29
CA GLN A 145 -10.70 -21.50 -17.49
C GLN A 145 -11.89 -21.31 -16.55
N ALA A 146 -12.55 -22.42 -16.20
CA ALA A 146 -13.47 -22.42 -15.08
C ALA A 146 -12.71 -22.06 -13.80
N LEU A 147 -13.21 -21.06 -13.09
CA LEU A 147 -12.61 -20.58 -11.86
C LEU A 147 -13.31 -21.27 -10.68
N PRO A 148 -12.58 -21.56 -9.59
CA PRO A 148 -13.18 -22.19 -8.43
C PRO A 148 -14.30 -21.31 -7.85
N GLU A 149 -15.46 -21.91 -7.63
CA GLU A 149 -16.61 -21.35 -6.91
C GLU A 149 -16.26 -21.29 -5.42
N VAL A 150 -15.56 -20.22 -5.03
CA VAL A 150 -15.13 -19.82 -3.68
C VAL A 150 -15.09 -20.91 -2.60
N ALA A 151 -13.87 -21.32 -2.25
CA ALA A 151 -13.42 -21.40 -0.86
C ALA A 151 -11.91 -21.19 -0.89
N TYR A 152 -11.39 -20.07 -0.39
CA TYR A 152 -10.04 -20.19 0.16
C TYR A 152 -10.17 -21.15 1.32
N ILE A 153 -9.26 -22.11 1.32
CA ILE A 153 -8.96 -23.02 2.41
C ILE A 153 -9.02 -22.20 3.71
N THR A 154 -10.11 -22.35 4.47
CA THR A 154 -9.93 -22.41 5.91
C THR A 154 -8.96 -23.55 6.06
N ASP A 155 -7.67 -23.25 6.23
CA ASP A 155 -6.79 -24.29 6.73
C ASP A 155 -7.47 -24.71 8.02
N THR A 156 -7.86 -25.97 7.99
CA THR A 156 -9.01 -26.53 8.68
C THR A 156 -9.13 -25.98 10.08
N ALA A 157 -10.37 -25.70 10.52
CA ALA A 157 -10.81 -25.86 11.90
C ALA A 157 -9.72 -26.38 12.85
N VAL A 158 -8.87 -25.48 13.33
CA VAL A 158 -8.15 -25.71 14.57
C VAL A 158 -8.87 -24.80 15.54
N GLU A 159 -9.46 -25.41 16.56
CA GLU A 159 -9.87 -24.77 17.80
C GLU A 159 -8.61 -24.26 18.54
N ASP A 160 -7.73 -23.55 17.84
CA ASP A 160 -6.46 -23.04 18.37
C ASP A 160 -6.70 -21.67 19.02
N PRO A 161 -5.89 -21.29 20.02
CA PRO A 161 -5.95 -19.96 20.60
C PRO A 161 -5.71 -18.91 19.51
N ALA A 162 -6.09 -17.65 19.80
CA ALA A 162 -6.02 -16.54 18.86
C ALA A 162 -4.81 -16.65 17.90
N PRO A 163 -5.04 -16.71 16.56
CA PRO A 163 -4.02 -17.11 15.60
C PRO A 163 -2.76 -16.26 15.75
N THR A 164 -1.59 -16.90 15.62
CA THR A 164 -0.31 -16.18 15.73
C THR A 164 -0.25 -15.08 14.67
N LEU A 165 0.67 -14.12 14.84
CA LEU A 165 0.90 -13.10 13.81
C LEU A 165 1.20 -13.75 12.45
N ALA A 166 1.98 -14.83 12.45
CA ALA A 166 2.35 -15.57 11.26
C ALA A 166 1.15 -16.23 10.56
N ASP A 167 0.22 -16.83 11.33
CA ASP A 167 -0.97 -17.46 10.77
C ASP A 167 -1.87 -16.44 10.08
N ARG A 168 -2.07 -15.27 10.71
CA ARG A 168 -2.84 -14.18 10.12
C ARG A 168 -2.22 -13.61 8.84
N LEU A 169 -0.90 -13.68 8.71
CA LEU A 169 -0.18 -13.11 7.56
C LEU A 169 0.07 -14.13 6.46
N ARG A 170 -0.05 -15.43 6.74
CA ARG A 170 0.04 -16.47 5.72
C ARG A 170 -1.06 -16.32 4.67
N THR A 171 -2.22 -15.81 5.08
CA THR A 171 -3.39 -15.52 4.23
C THR A 171 -3.42 -14.08 3.70
N ASP A 172 -2.41 -13.28 4.01
CA ASP A 172 -2.37 -11.86 3.67
C ASP A 172 -1.81 -11.62 2.26
N ASP A 173 -2.66 -11.81 1.26
CA ASP A 173 -2.28 -11.69 -0.14
C ASP A 173 -2.73 -10.35 -0.72
N ALA A 174 -1.93 -9.31 -0.50
CA ALA A 174 -2.12 -8.04 -1.18
C ALA A 174 -1.33 -7.96 -2.50
N VAL A 175 -1.83 -7.16 -3.43
CA VAL A 175 -1.17 -6.85 -4.70
C VAL A 175 -0.80 -5.36 -4.76
N ALA A 176 0.08 -4.97 -5.67
CA ALA A 176 0.43 -3.57 -5.87
C ALA A 176 0.66 -3.22 -7.34
N TRP A 177 -0.15 -2.29 -7.87
CA TRP A 177 0.09 -1.68 -9.17
C TRP A 177 1.36 -0.84 -9.18
N SER A 178 2.10 -0.94 -10.28
CA SER A 178 3.18 -0.01 -10.59
C SER A 178 2.60 1.38 -10.90
N PRO A 179 3.36 2.46 -10.62
CA PRO A 179 2.88 3.83 -10.83
C PRO A 179 2.52 4.16 -12.29
N ASP A 180 3.12 3.47 -13.25
CA ASP A 180 2.87 3.64 -14.69
C ASP A 180 1.73 2.76 -15.22
N GLY A 181 1.20 1.85 -14.41
CA GLY A 181 0.07 1.01 -14.79
C GLY A 181 0.45 -0.15 -15.72
N THR A 182 1.73 -0.48 -15.84
CA THR A 182 2.17 -1.54 -16.75
C THR A 182 2.40 -2.88 -16.04
N GLN A 183 2.57 -2.84 -14.72
CA GLN A 183 2.98 -3.98 -13.92
C GLN A 183 2.20 -4.09 -12.61
N ILE A 184 2.15 -5.30 -12.05
CA ILE A 184 1.62 -5.59 -10.71
C ILE A 184 2.61 -6.48 -9.97
N ALA A 185 2.93 -6.11 -8.73
CA ALA A 185 3.68 -6.96 -7.80
C ALA A 185 2.70 -7.75 -6.93
N PHE A 186 2.96 -9.04 -6.74
CA PHE A 186 2.08 -9.94 -5.98
C PHE A 186 2.82 -11.20 -5.52
N ARG A 187 2.26 -11.91 -4.54
CA ARG A 187 2.75 -13.21 -4.09
C ARG A 187 2.32 -14.32 -5.06
N GLY A 188 3.23 -15.23 -5.37
CA GLY A 188 2.98 -16.38 -6.25
C GLY A 188 3.44 -16.14 -7.69
N GLY A 189 2.76 -16.76 -8.64
CA GLY A 189 3.10 -16.72 -10.06
C GLY A 189 4.02 -17.87 -10.50
N GLU A 190 4.82 -17.64 -11.55
CA GLU A 190 5.81 -18.61 -12.04
C GLU A 190 7.00 -18.73 -11.08
N CYS A 191 6.80 -19.47 -9.98
CA CYS A 191 7.87 -19.90 -9.10
C CYS A 191 8.71 -20.99 -9.74
N GLU A 192 10.02 -20.98 -9.51
CA GLU A 192 10.85 -22.15 -9.77
C GLU A 192 10.38 -23.32 -8.90
N SER A 193 10.38 -24.54 -9.44
CA SER A 193 9.74 -25.73 -8.84
C SER A 193 10.28 -26.15 -7.46
N ILE A 194 11.38 -25.56 -7.00
CA ILE A 194 12.01 -25.84 -5.70
C ILE A 194 11.61 -24.87 -4.59
N ALA A 195 10.91 -23.76 -4.92
CA ALA A 195 10.50 -22.75 -3.94
C ALA A 195 9.05 -22.94 -3.51
N ASP A 196 8.75 -22.69 -2.24
CA ASP A 196 7.40 -22.81 -1.68
C ASP A 196 6.59 -21.53 -1.93
N ASN A 197 7.25 -20.37 -2.05
CA ASN A 197 6.63 -19.06 -2.27
C ASN A 197 7.54 -18.11 -3.04
N CYS A 198 6.97 -17.18 -3.81
CA CYS A 198 7.72 -16.13 -4.49
C CYS A 198 7.02 -14.78 -4.39
N LEU A 199 7.80 -13.71 -4.50
CA LEU A 199 7.31 -12.40 -4.89
C LEU A 199 7.55 -12.23 -6.38
N SER A 200 6.49 -11.96 -7.14
CA SER A 200 6.55 -11.81 -8.59
C SER A 200 6.09 -10.44 -9.05
N ILE A 201 6.55 -10.06 -10.24
CA ILE A 201 6.02 -8.93 -11.01
C ILE A 201 5.41 -9.46 -12.30
N GLY A 202 4.13 -9.19 -12.49
CA GLY A 202 3.39 -9.50 -13.70
C GLY A 202 3.25 -8.28 -14.61
N THR A 203 3.37 -8.48 -15.93
CA THR A 203 3.14 -7.46 -16.96
C THR A 203 1.68 -7.50 -17.41
N VAL A 204 0.93 -6.42 -17.14
CA VAL A 204 -0.53 -6.38 -17.31
C VAL A 204 -0.95 -6.67 -18.75
N ALA A 205 -0.25 -6.09 -19.73
CA ALA A 205 -0.62 -6.21 -21.13
C ALA A 205 -0.44 -7.64 -21.70
N THR A 206 0.58 -8.36 -21.23
CA THR A 206 0.97 -9.65 -21.81
C THR A 206 0.56 -10.84 -20.95
N GLY A 207 0.34 -10.64 -19.64
CA GLY A 207 0.16 -11.73 -18.69
C GLY A 207 1.46 -12.44 -18.30
N ARG A 208 2.63 -11.95 -18.74
CA ARG A 208 3.93 -12.54 -18.36
C ARG A 208 4.25 -12.22 -16.91
N GLU A 209 4.85 -13.19 -16.23
CA GLU A 209 5.22 -13.10 -14.81
C GLU A 209 6.71 -13.34 -14.65
N ARG A 210 7.29 -12.77 -13.59
CA ARG A 210 8.70 -12.97 -13.25
C ARG A 210 8.88 -12.85 -11.75
N ALA A 211 9.40 -13.89 -11.12
CA ALA A 211 9.83 -13.84 -9.74
C ALA A 211 10.98 -12.82 -9.57
N ILE A 212 10.90 -12.01 -8.52
CA ILE A 212 11.95 -11.06 -8.10
C ILE A 212 12.55 -11.42 -6.74
N ASP A 213 11.89 -12.30 -5.99
CA ASP A 213 12.42 -12.92 -4.78
C ASP A 213 11.73 -14.27 -4.55
N VAL A 214 12.44 -15.22 -3.93
CA VAL A 214 11.99 -16.60 -3.71
C VAL A 214 12.20 -17.03 -2.25
N TYR A 215 11.25 -17.79 -1.73
CA TYR A 215 11.22 -18.28 -0.36
C TYR A 215 10.87 -19.77 -0.32
N GLY A 216 11.48 -20.50 0.61
CA GLY A 216 11.34 -21.95 0.70
C GLY A 216 12.31 -22.70 -0.22
N GLY A 217 12.36 -24.03 -0.06
CA GLY A 217 13.32 -24.90 -0.74
C GLY A 217 14.56 -25.24 0.09
N GLY A 218 14.71 -26.52 0.43
CA GLY A 218 15.60 -27.08 1.46
C GLY A 218 17.13 -26.97 1.28
N GLY A 219 17.66 -25.89 0.70
CA GLY A 219 19.11 -25.69 0.56
C GLY A 219 19.61 -24.25 0.48
N ASN A 220 18.76 -23.27 0.18
CA ASN A 220 19.21 -21.90 -0.16
C ASN A 220 19.13 -20.89 1.00
N GLY A 221 18.76 -21.33 2.21
CA GLY A 221 18.77 -20.47 3.40
C GLY A 221 17.71 -19.37 3.44
N THR A 222 16.79 -19.31 2.47
CA THR A 222 15.64 -18.39 2.46
C THR A 222 14.39 -19.09 3.04
N SER A 223 14.41 -19.39 4.33
CA SER A 223 13.21 -19.87 5.03
C SER A 223 12.21 -18.70 5.20
N GLY A 224 11.00 -18.81 4.64
CA GLY A 224 10.01 -17.74 4.79
C GLY A 224 8.90 -17.62 3.77
N PHE A 225 8.28 -16.45 3.76
CA PHE A 225 7.43 -15.95 2.67
C PHE A 225 7.41 -14.42 2.65
N GLY A 226 7.03 -13.85 1.50
CA GLY A 226 6.88 -12.42 1.29
C GLY A 226 5.44 -12.04 0.99
N VAL A 227 4.93 -10.98 1.63
CA VAL A 227 3.56 -10.48 1.44
C VAL A 227 3.51 -8.95 1.44
N VAL A 228 2.38 -8.41 0.98
CA VAL A 228 2.08 -6.97 0.97
C VAL A 228 3.14 -6.14 0.25
N PRO A 229 3.23 -6.25 -1.09
CA PRO A 229 4.11 -5.43 -1.87
C PRO A 229 3.64 -3.96 -1.91
N ALA A 230 4.58 -3.05 -2.16
CA ALA A 230 4.33 -1.65 -2.43
C ALA A 230 5.37 -1.11 -3.41
N TRP A 231 4.92 -0.31 -4.37
CA TRP A 231 5.79 0.36 -5.32
C TRP A 231 6.18 1.76 -4.86
N ARG A 232 7.46 2.08 -5.03
CA ARG A 232 7.93 3.47 -4.95
C ARG A 232 7.36 4.26 -6.12
N ALA A 233 7.11 5.55 -5.91
CA ALA A 233 6.46 6.42 -6.91
C ALA A 233 7.23 6.55 -8.23
N ASP A 234 8.55 6.31 -8.23
CA ASP A 234 9.37 6.32 -9.44
C ASP A 234 9.29 5.01 -10.26
N GLY A 235 8.58 4.00 -9.74
CA GLY A 235 8.45 2.68 -10.38
C GLY A 235 9.75 1.86 -10.40
N LYS A 236 10.80 2.28 -9.69
CA LYS A 236 12.11 1.59 -9.75
C LYS A 236 12.29 0.57 -8.65
N LYS A 237 11.57 0.73 -7.53
CA LYS A 237 11.71 -0.12 -6.35
C LYS A 237 10.39 -0.67 -5.89
N VAL A 238 10.48 -1.87 -5.34
CA VAL A 238 9.39 -2.57 -4.68
C VAL A 238 9.85 -2.90 -3.28
N ALA A 239 9.00 -2.64 -2.29
CA ALA A 239 9.16 -3.15 -0.95
C ALA A 239 8.05 -4.13 -0.62
N TRP A 240 8.32 -5.04 0.31
CA TRP A 240 7.37 -6.03 0.77
C TRP A 240 7.75 -6.49 2.17
N THR A 241 6.81 -7.14 2.85
CA THR A 241 7.05 -7.68 4.17
C THR A 241 7.61 -9.09 4.06
N THR A 242 8.64 -9.39 4.84
CA THR A 242 9.32 -10.70 4.86
C THR A 242 9.14 -11.40 6.21
N TYR A 243 9.01 -12.73 6.19
CA TYR A 243 8.80 -13.57 7.38
C TYR A 243 9.70 -14.80 7.35
N THR A 244 10.02 -15.36 8.52
CA THR A 244 10.61 -16.69 8.65
C THR A 244 9.51 -17.76 8.70
N THR A 245 9.90 -19.02 8.53
CA THR A 245 8.99 -20.18 8.63
C THR A 245 8.43 -20.41 10.03
N ASP A 246 9.17 -20.02 11.08
CA ASP A 246 8.69 -20.10 12.47
C ASP A 246 7.76 -18.93 12.85
N GLY A 247 7.42 -18.07 11.88
CA GLY A 247 6.50 -16.98 12.08
C GLY A 247 7.10 -15.70 12.65
N THR A 248 8.42 -15.67 12.85
CA THR A 248 9.14 -14.44 13.21
C THR A 248 9.09 -13.45 12.05
N ALA A 249 8.57 -12.25 12.29
CA ALA A 249 8.51 -11.22 11.26
C ALA A 249 9.91 -10.68 10.93
N VAL A 250 10.35 -10.91 9.69
CA VAL A 250 11.62 -10.43 9.14
C VAL A 250 11.44 -9.03 8.55
N GLY A 251 10.66 -8.15 9.19
CA GLY A 251 10.57 -6.75 8.80
C GLY A 251 10.18 -6.50 7.34
N VAL A 252 10.58 -5.32 6.84
CA VAL A 252 10.34 -4.88 5.46
C VAL A 252 11.62 -4.97 4.66
N THR A 253 11.54 -5.58 3.49
CA THR A 253 12.62 -5.67 2.50
C THR A 253 12.30 -4.77 1.31
N GLU A 254 13.33 -4.16 0.71
CA GLU A 254 13.25 -3.38 -0.52
C GLU A 254 14.26 -3.91 -1.54
N ALA A 255 13.87 -3.94 -2.82
CA ALA A 255 14.76 -4.21 -3.94
C ALA A 255 14.39 -3.34 -5.14
N ASP A 256 15.26 -3.33 -6.16
CA ASP A 256 14.88 -2.83 -7.47
C ASP A 256 13.78 -3.72 -8.07
N ALA A 257 12.96 -3.18 -8.96
CA ALA A 257 11.91 -3.94 -9.65
C ALA A 257 12.47 -5.13 -10.48
N THR A 258 13.78 -5.16 -10.73
CA THR A 258 14.46 -6.32 -11.33
C THR A 258 14.71 -7.46 -10.33
N GLY A 259 14.62 -7.22 -9.03
CA GLY A 259 15.07 -8.11 -7.94
C GLY A 259 16.49 -7.80 -7.45
N ALA A 260 17.22 -6.92 -8.14
CA ALA A 260 18.58 -6.53 -7.74
C ALA A 260 18.59 -5.61 -6.51
N ASN A 261 19.77 -5.48 -5.88
CA ASN A 261 20.01 -4.53 -4.76
C ASN A 261 19.04 -4.69 -3.58
N ARG A 262 18.67 -5.95 -3.30
CA ARG A 262 17.82 -6.34 -2.17
C ARG A 262 18.50 -5.99 -0.84
N HIS A 263 17.78 -5.31 0.04
CA HIS A 263 18.22 -4.98 1.38
C HIS A 263 17.04 -4.78 2.33
N ARG A 264 17.28 -4.92 3.64
CA ARG A 264 16.27 -4.70 4.68
C ARG A 264 16.14 -3.21 4.97
N VAL A 265 14.91 -2.70 5.00
CA VAL A 265 14.57 -1.30 5.33
C VAL A 265 13.72 -1.20 6.60
N GLY A 266 13.05 -2.28 7.02
CA GLY A 266 12.27 -2.34 8.26
C GLY A 266 13.03 -2.96 9.44
N ALA A 267 12.61 -2.64 10.67
CA ALA A 267 13.06 -3.27 11.91
C ALA A 267 12.39 -4.64 12.09
N ALA A 268 12.64 -5.31 13.22
CA ALA A 268 11.87 -6.51 13.58
C ALA A 268 10.38 -6.14 13.74
N ASP A 269 9.50 -7.02 13.31
CA ASP A 269 8.03 -6.87 13.36
C ASP A 269 7.40 -5.75 12.50
N ASP A 270 8.22 -4.97 11.80
CA ASP A 270 7.72 -4.04 10.78
C ASP A 270 7.04 -4.77 9.64
N ARG A 271 5.93 -4.22 9.17
CA ARG A 271 5.15 -4.83 8.09
C ARG A 271 4.29 -3.83 7.35
N GLU A 272 3.79 -4.24 6.19
CA GLU A 272 2.72 -3.57 5.44
C GLU A 272 3.08 -2.15 5.01
N MET A 273 4.35 -1.94 4.65
CA MET A 273 4.85 -0.62 4.31
C MET A 273 4.20 -0.07 3.03
N VAL A 274 3.89 1.22 3.05
CA VAL A 274 3.55 2.02 1.89
C VAL A 274 4.50 3.22 1.78
N TYR A 275 4.83 3.63 0.56
CA TYR A 275 5.63 4.84 0.33
C TYR A 275 4.76 6.09 0.44
N ALA A 276 5.18 7.01 1.32
CA ALA A 276 4.61 8.35 1.48
C ALA A 276 5.50 9.45 0.85
N GLY A 277 6.64 9.08 0.29
CA GLY A 277 7.52 9.98 -0.44
C GLY A 277 8.82 9.27 -0.84
N ALA A 278 9.73 10.00 -1.49
CA ALA A 278 10.99 9.42 -1.96
C ALA A 278 11.85 8.87 -0.80
N ARG A 279 11.84 9.51 0.37
CA ARG A 279 12.63 9.09 1.55
C ARG A 279 11.77 8.66 2.73
N THR A 280 10.47 8.48 2.53
CA THR A 280 9.51 8.29 3.61
C THR A 280 8.59 7.12 3.33
N GLY A 281 8.53 6.19 4.29
CA GLY A 281 7.52 5.13 4.36
C GLY A 281 6.58 5.34 5.54
N LEU A 282 5.38 4.76 5.42
CA LEU A 282 4.51 4.44 6.55
C LEU A 282 4.40 2.93 6.65
N LEU A 283 4.49 2.38 7.84
CA LEU A 283 4.40 0.94 8.07
C LEU A 283 3.70 0.64 9.40
N THR A 284 3.29 -0.60 9.58
CA THR A 284 2.85 -1.12 10.87
C THR A 284 4.08 -1.56 11.66
N ALA A 285 4.27 -0.99 12.86
CA ALA A 285 5.35 -1.37 13.79
C ALA A 285 4.79 -1.66 15.19
N ALA A 286 5.53 -2.45 15.96
CA ALA A 286 5.26 -2.61 17.38
C ALA A 286 5.74 -1.38 18.17
N HIS A 287 4.85 -0.82 19.00
CA HIS A 287 5.20 0.25 19.93
C HIS A 287 4.34 0.12 21.19
N GLN A 288 5.00 0.05 22.36
CA GLN A 288 4.34 -0.11 23.67
C GLN A 288 3.35 -1.28 23.73
N GLY A 289 3.72 -2.43 23.14
CA GLY A 289 2.88 -3.64 23.15
C GLY A 289 1.69 -3.62 22.18
N HIS A 290 1.57 -2.59 21.34
CA HIS A 290 0.49 -2.47 20.35
C HIS A 290 1.03 -2.26 18.94
N SER A 291 0.17 -2.46 17.93
CA SER A 291 0.47 -2.08 16.55
C SER A 291 0.23 -0.58 16.36
N TRP A 292 1.19 0.08 15.71
CA TRP A 292 1.15 1.50 15.39
C TRP A 292 1.47 1.74 13.93
N VAL A 293 0.72 2.65 13.32
CA VAL A 293 1.16 3.30 12.10
C VAL A 293 2.35 4.17 12.45
N THR A 294 3.48 3.89 11.81
CA THR A 294 4.77 4.51 12.10
C THR A 294 5.38 5.06 10.83
N LYS A 295 5.78 6.32 10.87
CA LYS A 295 6.59 6.95 9.82
C LYS A 295 8.03 6.50 9.95
N VAL A 296 8.64 6.11 8.83
CA VAL A 296 10.06 5.75 8.74
C VAL A 296 10.76 6.64 7.71
N ASP A 297 11.90 7.21 8.08
CA ASP A 297 12.85 7.78 7.14
C ASP A 297 13.73 6.65 6.58
N LEU A 298 13.59 6.38 5.27
CA LEU A 298 14.20 5.21 4.62
C LEU A 298 15.72 5.28 4.51
N ALA A 299 16.33 6.46 4.73
CA ALA A 299 17.78 6.62 4.65
C ALA A 299 18.45 6.54 6.01
N THR A 300 17.78 7.00 7.06
CA THR A 300 18.33 7.06 8.42
C THR A 300 17.76 5.96 9.33
N GLY A 301 16.66 5.31 8.93
CA GLY A 301 15.91 4.37 9.76
C GLY A 301 15.15 5.04 10.91
N LYS A 302 15.14 6.38 11.00
CA LYS A 302 14.44 7.11 12.06
C LYS A 302 12.94 6.81 12.02
N ARG A 303 12.38 6.49 13.18
CA ARG A 303 10.97 6.12 13.36
C ARG A 303 10.20 7.17 14.16
N THR A 304 8.96 7.37 13.78
CA THR A 304 8.03 8.26 14.49
C THR A 304 6.66 7.59 14.51
N PRO A 305 6.26 6.97 15.64
CA PRO A 305 4.91 6.47 15.83
C PRO A 305 3.90 7.61 15.64
N LEU A 306 2.85 7.37 14.87
CA LEU A 306 1.83 8.38 14.58
C LEU A 306 0.54 8.09 15.34
N VAL A 307 -0.01 6.89 15.15
CA VAL A 307 -1.31 6.51 15.69
C VAL A 307 -1.41 4.99 15.88
N ARG A 308 -2.15 4.55 16.91
CA ARG A 308 -2.42 3.11 17.13
C ARG A 308 -3.25 2.57 15.97
N GLY A 309 -2.78 1.52 15.32
CA GLY A 309 -3.39 0.95 14.12
C GLY A 309 -2.39 0.17 13.27
N SER A 310 -2.87 -0.35 12.15
CA SER A 310 -2.12 -1.15 11.20
C SER A 310 -2.59 -0.93 9.75
N GLN A 311 -1.92 -1.58 8.81
CA GLN A 311 -2.28 -1.61 7.38
C GLN A 311 -2.41 -0.21 6.76
N PRO A 312 -1.43 0.68 6.96
CA PRO A 312 -1.57 2.06 6.54
C PRO A 312 -1.69 2.21 5.02
N THR A 313 -2.39 3.26 4.61
CA THR A 313 -2.35 3.83 3.27
C THR A 313 -2.27 5.34 3.39
N VAL A 314 -1.68 6.00 2.41
CA VAL A 314 -1.41 7.44 2.45
C VAL A 314 -2.03 8.11 1.24
N LEU A 315 -2.68 9.25 1.50
CA LEU A 315 -3.14 10.15 0.47
C LEU A 315 -1.91 10.81 -0.16
N ARG A 316 -1.68 10.57 -1.45
CA ARG A 316 -0.52 11.07 -2.19
C ARG A 316 -0.77 12.44 -2.80
#